data_AF-A0A537V702-F1
#
_entry.id   AF-A0A537V702-F1
#
_cell.length_a   1.000
_cell.length_b   1.000
_cell.length_c   1.000
_cell.angle_alpha   90.00
_cell.angle_beta   90.00
_cell.angle_gamma   90.00
#
_symmetry.space_group_name_H-M   'P 1'
#
loop_
_entity.id
_entity.type
_entity.pdbx_description
1 polymer ?
#
loop_
_entity_poly.entity_id
_entity_poly.type
_entity_poly.pdbx_seq_one_letter_code
_entity_poly.pdbx_strand_id
1 'polypeptide(L)' 'MTGPARIVGSAASKLAAAWPRGAEPPVSVEQRGAPDIAWIARLGAAAADGHSPPKPLYLRAPDAQPQAAARLPRR' A
#
# COMPACT_ATOMS: atom_id res chain seq x y z
N MET A 1 -0.63 19.88 -17.96
CA MET A 1 0.40 20.41 -17.04
C MET A 1 0.48 19.47 -15.85
N THR A 2 1.62 18.82 -15.65
CA THR A 2 1.90 18.09 -14.40
C THR A 2 2.30 19.11 -13.35
N GLY A 3 1.54 19.23 -12.26
CA GLY A 3 1.91 20.08 -11.13
C GLY A 3 3.18 19.57 -10.42
N PRO A 4 3.71 20.33 -9.44
CA PRO A 4 4.93 19.97 -8.74
C PRO A 4 4.82 18.58 -8.11
N ALA A 5 5.69 17.67 -8.54
CA ALA A 5 5.68 16.27 -8.14
C ALA A 5 6.81 15.95 -7.16
N ARG A 6 6.55 15.10 -6.18
CA ARG A 6 7.57 14.46 -5.33
C ARG A 6 7.57 12.96 -5.60
N ILE A 7 8.73 12.38 -5.85
CA ILE A 7 8.89 10.94 -6.11
C ILE A 7 9.47 10.30 -4.86
N VAL A 8 8.77 9.33 -4.27
CA VAL A 8 9.23 8.58 -3.08
C VAL A 8 8.99 7.09 -3.29
N GLY A 9 9.94 6.25 -2.87
CA GLY A 9 9.78 4.79 -2.83
C GLY A 9 10.97 4.02 -3.40
N SER A 10 10.81 2.70 -3.54
CA SER A 10 11.90 1.79 -3.90
C SER A 10 12.34 1.88 -5.37
N ALA A 11 11.57 2.57 -6.21
CA ALA A 11 11.90 2.84 -7.60
C ALA A 11 12.11 4.34 -7.87
N ALA A 12 12.24 5.18 -6.85
CA ALA A 12 12.27 6.63 -7.00
C ALA A 12 13.36 7.09 -7.97
N SER A 13 14.59 6.57 -7.83
CA SER A 13 15.69 6.92 -8.74
C SER A 13 15.44 6.46 -10.18
N LYS A 14 14.80 5.30 -10.38
CA LYS A 14 14.46 4.79 -11.72
C LYS A 14 13.41 5.67 -12.40
N LEU A 15 12.39 6.09 -11.65
CA LEU A 15 11.37 7.01 -12.15
C LEU A 15 11.94 8.40 -12.46
N ALA A 16 12.83 8.90 -11.61
CA ALA A 16 13.53 10.16 -11.86
C ALA A 16 14.42 10.09 -13.12
N ALA A 17 15.10 8.95 -13.34
CA ALA A 17 15.91 8.75 -14.54
C ALA A 17 15.06 8.67 -15.83
N ALA A 18 13.83 8.14 -15.72
CA ALA A 18 12.87 8.07 -16.82
C ALA A 18 12.00 9.34 -16.97
N TRP A 19 12.31 10.41 -16.24
CA TRP A 19 11.48 11.61 -16.25
C TRP A 19 11.42 12.25 -17.65
N PRO A 20 10.24 12.72 -18.11
CA PRO A 20 10.11 13.28 -19.45
C PRO A 20 11.00 14.50 -19.66
N ARG A 21 11.75 14.51 -20.77
CA ARG A 21 12.52 15.68 -21.19
C ARG A 21 11.57 16.82 -21.56
N GLY A 22 11.79 18.00 -21.00
CA GLY A 22 10.96 19.18 -21.22
C GLY A 22 9.77 19.32 -20.26
N ALA A 23 9.54 18.36 -19.36
CA ALA A 23 8.65 18.54 -18.23
C ALA A 23 9.37 19.28 -17.09
N GLU A 24 8.60 19.96 -16.25
CA GLU A 24 9.11 20.50 -14.99
C GLU A 24 9.70 19.36 -14.14
N PRO A 25 10.91 19.51 -13.58
CA PRO A 25 11.54 18.44 -12.81
C PRO A 25 10.78 18.16 -11.51
N PRO A 26 10.89 16.95 -10.94
CA PRO A 26 10.34 16.66 -9.63
C PRO A 26 10.96 17.58 -8.58
N VAL A 27 10.15 18.05 -7.63
CA VAL A 27 10.58 18.88 -6.50
C VAL A 27 11.53 18.10 -5.58
N SER A 28 11.33 16.78 -5.46
CA SER A 28 12.21 15.90 -4.70
C SER A 28 12.15 14.47 -5.19
N VAL A 29 13.26 13.75 -5.06
CA VAL A 29 13.37 12.31 -5.32
C VAL A 29 13.97 11.64 -4.08
N GLU A 30 13.22 10.74 -3.46
CA GLU A 30 13.62 10.10 -2.22
C GLU A 30 13.50 8.57 -2.30
N GLN A 31 14.65 7.89 -2.30
CA GLN A 31 14.74 6.44 -2.39
C GLN A 31 14.48 5.83 -1.01
N ARG A 32 13.31 5.21 -0.83
CA ARG A 32 12.94 4.53 0.43
C ARG A 32 12.44 3.11 0.17
N GLY A 33 12.92 2.15 0.95
CA GLY A 33 12.52 0.74 0.84
C GLY A 33 11.13 0.45 1.41
N ALA A 34 10.69 1.23 2.40
CA ALA A 34 9.41 1.07 3.07
C ALA A 34 8.90 2.43 3.61
N PRO A 35 7.59 2.58 3.87
CA PRO A 35 7.06 3.75 4.56
C PRO A 35 7.52 3.80 6.02
N ASP A 36 7.59 5.01 6.59
CA ASP A 36 7.86 5.21 8.00
C ASP A 36 6.65 4.76 8.84
N ILE A 37 6.88 3.83 9.78
CA ILE A 37 5.80 3.25 10.58
C ILE A 37 5.11 4.27 11.51
N ALA A 38 5.85 5.26 12.03
CA ALA A 38 5.26 6.30 12.85
C ALA A 38 4.34 7.22 12.02
N TRP A 39 4.69 7.46 10.75
CA TRP A 39 3.81 8.18 9.82
C TRP A 39 2.54 7.39 9.52
N ILE A 40 2.66 6.09 9.25
CA ILE A 40 1.52 5.19 9.03
C ILE A 40 0.60 5.14 10.26
N ALA A 41 1.16 5.04 11.47
CA ALA A 41 0.39 5.03 12.71
C ALA A 41 -0.42 6.33 12.90
N ARG A 42 0.17 7.49 12.59
CA ARG A 42 -0.54 8.78 12.65
C ARG A 42 -1.67 8.87 11.63
N LEU A 43 -1.48 8.35 10.42
CA LEU A 43 -2.56 8.27 9.44
C LEU A 43 -3.70 7.40 9.94
N GLY A 44 -3.39 6.22 10.51
CA GLY A 44 -4.40 5.34 11.09
C GLY A 44 -5.17 6.00 12.23
N ALA A 45 -4.49 6.73 13.11
CA ALA A 45 -5.11 7.47 14.21
C ALA A 45 -6.01 8.64 13.74
N ALA A 46 -5.73 9.24 12.58
CA ALA A 46 -6.52 10.32 12.01
C ALA A 46 -7.68 9.84 11.11
N ALA A 47 -7.68 8.56 10.73
CA ALA A 47 -8.72 7.99 9.89
C ALA A 47 -10.04 7.90 10.67
N ALA A 48 -11.16 8.30 10.05
CA ALA A 48 -12.47 8.20 10.68
C ALA A 48 -12.85 6.74 10.98
N ASP A 49 -13.60 6.53 12.06
CA ASP A 49 -14.19 5.24 12.44
C ASP A 49 -15.34 4.87 11.49
N GLY A 50 -15.01 4.54 10.24
CA GLY A 50 -15.97 4.18 9.20
C GLY A 50 -15.38 3.28 8.11
N HIS A 51 -14.15 2.82 8.30
CA HIS A 51 -13.51 1.93 7.36
C HIS A 51 -14.07 0.53 7.57
N SER A 52 -14.79 0.03 6.55
CA SER A 52 -15.20 -1.37 6.46
C SER A 52 -14.09 -2.29 6.93
N PRO A 53 -14.40 -3.45 7.56
CA PRO A 53 -13.38 -4.42 7.93
C PRO A 53 -12.46 -4.65 6.73
N PRO A 54 -11.13 -4.80 6.95
CA PRO A 54 -10.17 -4.96 5.87
C PRO A 54 -10.67 -6.04 4.93
N LYS A 55 -11.14 -5.65 3.75
CA LYS A 55 -11.61 -6.61 2.74
C LYS A 55 -10.36 -7.33 2.29
N PRO A 56 -10.21 -8.64 2.56
CA PRO A 56 -9.07 -9.35 2.05
C PRO A 56 -9.20 -9.30 0.53
N LEU A 57 -8.20 -8.75 -0.15
CA LEU A 57 -8.07 -8.90 -1.59
C LEU A 57 -7.55 -10.32 -1.83
N TYR A 58 -8.43 -11.31 -1.66
CA TYR A 58 -8.08 -12.67 -2.03
C TYR A 58 -7.95 -12.71 -3.54
N LEU A 59 -6.73 -12.91 -4.03
CA LEU A 59 -6.46 -13.17 -5.44
C LEU A 59 -7.01 -14.53 -5.90
N ARG A 60 -7.62 -15.30 -4.98
CA ARG A 60 -8.16 -16.65 -5.20
C ARG A 60 -9.51 -16.77 -4.47
N ALA A 61 -10.45 -17.53 -5.03
CA ALA A 61 -11.69 -17.84 -4.33
C ALA A 61 -11.39 -18.54 -2.98
N PRO A 62 -12.23 -18.35 -1.94
CA PRO A 62 -12.12 -19.14 -0.71
C PRO A 62 -12.19 -20.63 -1.08
N ASP A 63 -11.17 -21.41 -0.73
CA ASP A 63 -11.17 -22.86 -0.95
C ASP A 63 -11.96 -23.63 0.13
N ALA A 64 -12.43 -22.90 1.14
CA ALA A 64 -13.07 -23.43 2.33
C ALA A 64 -14.19 -24.40 1.95
N GLN A 65 -13.94 -25.69 2.17
CA GLN A 65 -14.95 -26.74 2.04
C GLN A 65 -15.80 -26.78 3.31
N PRO A 66 -17.12 -27.05 3.20
CA PRO A 66 -17.95 -27.29 4.37
C PRO A 66 -17.35 -28.39 5.24
N GLN A 67 -17.22 -28.15 6.54
CA GLN A 67 -16.80 -29.18 7.48
C GLN A 67 -17.93 -30.21 7.62
N ALA A 68 -17.86 -31.29 6.84
CA ALA A 68 -18.92 -32.31 6.74
C ALA A 68 -19.27 -33.02 8.06
N ALA A 69 -18.45 -32.88 9.11
CA ALA A 69 -18.60 -33.64 10.35
C ALA A 69 -18.72 -32.80 11.63
N ALA A 70 -18.65 -31.46 11.57
CA ALA A 70 -18.74 -30.55 12.73
C ALA A 70 -17.91 -30.94 13.99
N ARG A 71 -16.89 -31.80 13.85
CA ARG A 71 -16.05 -32.25 14.97
C ARG A 71 -14.75 -31.46 15.00
N LEU A 72 -14.61 -30.60 15.99
CA LEU A 72 -13.32 -30.03 16.38
C LEU A 72 -12.59 -31.07 17.26
N PRO A 73 -11.30 -31.40 16.99
CA PRO A 73 -10.52 -32.23 17.89
C PRO A 73 -10.41 -31.54 19.25
N ARG A 74 -10.89 -32.19 20.32
CA ARG A 74 -10.66 -31.74 21.69
C ARG A 74 -9.32 -32.30 22.15
N ARG A 75 -8.40 -31.44 22.56
CA ARG A 75 -7.24 -31.77 23.39
C ARG A 75 -7.47 -31.19 24.78
#